data_AF-A0A4R6PMD1-F1
#
_entry.id   AF-A0A4R6PMD1-F1
#
_cell.length_a   1.000
_cell.length_b   1.000
_cell.length_c   1.000
_cell.angle_alpha   90.00
_cell.angle_beta   90.00
_cell.angle_gamma   90.00
#
_symmetry.space_group_name_H-M   'P 1'
#
loop_
_entity.id
_entity.type
_entity.pdbx_description
1 polymer ?
#
loop_
_entity_poly.entity_id
_entity_poly.type
_entity_poly.pdbx_seq_one_letter_code
_entity_poly.pdbx_strand_id
1 'polypeptide(L)'
;MQQASLQQLNDIVEPGAASWWPPAWPVVAIGMVILVVVAVLLWWLWRQHRARKPQRIALAKLQQLQRPSASDITLLCKRVALVYFPRQTIAKLNGKDWLTFIDAPAELVTQHDQLLYQPANHELINAYKNVAMQWIKQVRSQARSQTKKQHRGEHV
;
A
#
# COMPACT_ATOMS: atom_id res chain seq x y z
N MET A 1 -9.33 -45.38 -80.33
CA MET A 1 -8.74 -45.52 -78.98
C MET A 1 -7.91 -44.27 -78.72
N GLN A 2 -8.46 -43.33 -77.95
CA GLN A 2 -7.82 -42.05 -77.62
C GLN A 2 -6.77 -42.26 -76.53
N GLN A 3 -5.53 -41.87 -76.81
CA GLN A 3 -4.44 -41.87 -75.85
C GLN A 3 -4.60 -40.65 -74.92
N ALA A 4 -4.91 -40.90 -73.66
CA ALA A 4 -5.00 -39.87 -72.64
C ALA A 4 -3.63 -39.23 -72.45
N SER A 5 -3.55 -37.94 -72.74
CA SER A 5 -2.36 -37.10 -72.66
C SER A 5 -1.87 -36.96 -71.22
N LEU A 6 -0.72 -37.56 -70.91
CA LEU A 6 0.00 -37.40 -69.64
C LEU A 6 0.60 -36.00 -69.42
N GLN A 7 0.40 -35.07 -70.36
CA GLN A 7 0.83 -33.67 -70.27
C GLN A 7 -0.04 -32.82 -69.34
N GLN A 8 -1.11 -33.38 -68.78
CA GLN A 8 -1.99 -32.71 -67.83
C GLN A 8 -1.72 -33.14 -66.38
N LEU A 9 -0.47 -33.46 -66.05
CA LEU A 9 -0.05 -33.44 -64.65
C LEU A 9 0.27 -31.99 -64.30
N ASN A 10 -0.78 -31.26 -63.97
CA ASN A 10 -0.71 -29.97 -63.33
C ASN A 10 0.17 -30.11 -62.09
N ASP A 11 1.21 -29.30 -62.03
CA ASP A 11 2.15 -29.14 -60.94
C ASP A 11 1.38 -29.19 -59.60
N ILE A 12 1.57 -30.25 -58.81
CA ILE A 12 1.03 -30.29 -57.45
C ILE A 12 1.88 -29.29 -56.68
N VAL A 13 1.41 -28.05 -56.66
CA VAL A 13 1.87 -27.06 -55.69
C VAL A 13 1.50 -27.63 -54.33
N GLU A 14 2.50 -28.12 -53.60
CA GLU A 14 2.34 -28.46 -52.19
C GLU A 14 1.64 -27.26 -51.51
N PRO A 15 0.56 -27.46 -50.73
CA PRO A 15 0.04 -26.38 -49.92
C PRO A 15 1.17 -26.02 -48.95
N GLY A 16 1.87 -24.93 -49.28
CA GLY A 16 3.00 -24.41 -48.53
C GLY A 16 2.65 -24.50 -47.05
N ALA A 17 3.51 -25.24 -46.33
CA ALA A 17 3.36 -25.61 -44.94
C ALA A 17 2.43 -24.65 -44.21
N ALA A 18 1.28 -25.16 -43.74
CA ALA A 18 0.37 -24.41 -42.90
C ALA A 18 1.22 -23.74 -41.83
N SER A 19 1.45 -22.44 -42.05
CA SER A 19 2.50 -21.73 -41.36
C SER A 19 2.06 -21.76 -39.91
N TRP A 20 2.74 -22.56 -39.09
CA TRP A 20 2.68 -22.55 -37.63
C TRP A 20 3.32 -21.23 -37.13
N TRP A 21 3.04 -20.14 -37.85
CA TRP A 21 3.47 -18.79 -37.55
C TRP A 21 2.65 -18.33 -36.35
N PRO A 22 3.27 -17.55 -35.46
CA PRO A 22 2.92 -17.46 -34.06
C PRO A 22 1.48 -16.97 -33.90
N PRO A 23 0.81 -17.34 -32.79
CA PRO A 23 -0.56 -16.92 -32.51
C PRO A 23 -0.71 -15.44 -32.84
N ALA A 24 -1.67 -15.15 -33.71
CA ALA A 24 -1.91 -13.84 -34.31
C ALA A 24 -1.60 -12.72 -33.31
N TRP A 25 -0.72 -11.78 -33.68
CA TRP A 25 -0.35 -10.59 -32.90
C TRP A 25 -1.45 -10.00 -31.97
N PRO A 26 -2.74 -9.91 -32.35
CA PRO A 26 -3.82 -9.53 -31.43
C PRO A 26 -3.92 -10.40 -30.16
N VAL A 27 -3.73 -11.72 -30.23
CA VAL A 27 -3.77 -12.63 -29.06
C VAL A 27 -2.62 -12.34 -28.11
N VAL A 28 -1.42 -12.08 -28.65
CA VAL A 28 -0.24 -11.69 -27.85
C VAL A 28 -0.46 -10.32 -27.19
N ALA A 29 -1.05 -9.36 -27.92
CA ALA A 29 -1.38 -8.04 -27.38
C ALA A 29 -2.41 -8.14 -26.24
N ILE A 30 -3.48 -8.93 -26.41
CA ILE A 30 -4.48 -9.17 -25.37
C ILE A 30 -3.84 -9.85 -24.15
N GLY A 31 -2.98 -10.86 -24.36
CA GLY A 31 -2.24 -11.52 -23.30
C GLY A 31 -1.35 -10.55 -22.51
N MET A 32 -0.66 -9.65 -23.21
CA MET A 32 0.17 -8.62 -22.58
C MET A 32 -0.67 -7.64 -21.76
N VAL A 33 -1.80 -7.17 -22.27
CA VAL A 33 -2.71 -6.28 -21.53
C VAL A 33 -3.23 -6.94 -20.26
N ILE A 34 -3.69 -8.19 -20.35
CA ILE A 34 -4.14 -8.96 -19.19
C ILE A 34 -3.02 -9.11 -18.17
N LEU A 35 -1.80 -9.41 -18.61
CA LEU A 35 -0.64 -9.57 -17.74
C LEU A 35 -0.30 -8.26 -17.01
N VAL A 36 -0.37 -7.12 -17.70
CA VAL A 36 -0.19 -5.79 -17.09
C VAL A 36 -1.29 -5.50 -16.07
N VAL A 37 -2.56 -5.76 -16.41
CA VAL A 37 -3.69 -5.56 -15.49
C VAL A 37 -3.52 -6.42 -14.24
N VAL A 38 -3.19 -7.70 -14.40
CA VAL A 38 -2.94 -8.62 -13.29
C VAL A 38 -1.74 -8.17 -12.46
N ALA A 39 -0.64 -7.72 -13.08
CA ALA A 39 0.51 -7.20 -12.36
C ALA A 39 0.18 -5.94 -11.55
N VAL A 40 -0.60 -5.02 -12.12
CA VAL A 40 -1.09 -3.82 -11.42
C VAL A 40 -2.03 -4.21 -10.28
N LEU A 41 -2.94 -5.16 -10.50
CA LEU A 41 -3.87 -5.64 -9.47
C LEU A 41 -3.11 -6.31 -8.33
N LEU A 42 -2.17 -7.20 -8.65
CA LEU A 42 -1.32 -7.87 -7.69
C LEU A 42 -0.45 -6.86 -6.94
N TRP A 43 0.13 -5.87 -7.61
CA TRP A 43 0.89 -4.80 -6.96
C TRP A 43 0.03 -3.97 -6.03
N TRP A 44 -1.19 -3.62 -6.44
CA TRP A 44 -2.15 -2.88 -5.62
C TRP A 44 -2.63 -3.70 -4.42
N LEU A 45 -2.95 -4.97 -4.62
CA LEU A 45 -3.31 -5.91 -3.57
C LEU A 45 -2.14 -6.18 -2.63
N TRP A 46 -0.91 -6.32 -3.14
CA TRP A 46 0.29 -6.43 -2.32
C TRP A 46 0.51 -5.17 -1.50
N ARG A 47 0.33 -3.98 -2.08
CA ARG A 47 0.42 -2.71 -1.38
C ARG A 47 -0.63 -2.63 -0.26
N GLN A 48 -1.85 -3.11 -0.51
CA GLN A 48 -2.91 -3.19 0.49
C GLN A 48 -2.69 -4.27 1.56
N HIS A 49 -2.21 -5.45 1.18
CA HIS A 49 -1.94 -6.56 2.12
C HIS A 49 -0.69 -6.30 2.96
N ARG A 50 0.33 -5.67 2.38
CA ARG A 50 1.53 -5.20 3.07
C ARG A 50 1.22 -4.09 4.06
N ALA A 51 0.03 -3.48 4.04
CA ALA A 51 -0.42 -2.56 5.09
C ALA A 51 -0.81 -3.27 6.41
N ARG A 52 -1.14 -4.57 6.38
CA ARG A 52 -1.56 -5.33 7.58
C ARG A 52 -0.40 -5.80 8.45
N LYS A 53 0.76 -6.13 7.84
CA LYS A 53 1.98 -6.55 8.54
C LYS A 53 2.60 -5.46 9.44
N PRO A 54 2.75 -4.19 9.01
CA PRO A 54 3.45 -3.17 9.80
C PRO A 54 2.69 -2.80 11.06
N GLN A 55 1.35 -2.80 11.08
CA GLN A 55 0.57 -2.55 12.30
C GLN A 55 0.87 -3.58 13.39
N ARG A 56 0.80 -4.88 13.03
CA ARG A 56 1.07 -5.97 13.98
C ARG A 56 2.52 -5.95 14.48
N ILE A 57 3.47 -5.73 13.58
CA ILE A 57 4.90 -5.66 13.93
C ILE A 57 5.19 -4.43 14.80
N ALA A 58 4.60 -3.28 14.47
CA ALA A 58 4.75 -2.07 15.28
C ALA A 58 4.14 -2.25 16.67
N LEU A 59 2.94 -2.82 16.77
CA LEU A 59 2.30 -3.06 18.05
C LEU A 59 3.10 -4.05 18.91
N ALA A 60 3.61 -5.14 18.31
CA ALA A 60 4.48 -6.09 19.00
C ALA A 60 5.78 -5.44 19.49
N LYS A 61 6.45 -4.62 18.65
CA LYS A 61 7.64 -3.86 19.05
C LYS A 61 7.33 -2.92 20.21
N LEU A 62 6.22 -2.19 20.13
CA LEU A 62 5.80 -1.24 21.16
C LEU A 62 5.56 -1.93 22.50
N GLN A 63 5.00 -3.14 22.49
CA GLN A 63 4.79 -3.94 23.69
C GLN A 63 6.10 -4.46 24.28
N GLN A 64 7.09 -4.83 23.46
CA GLN A 64 8.40 -5.31 23.91
C GLN A 64 9.29 -4.20 24.51
N LEU A 65 9.06 -2.94 24.17
CA LEU A 65 9.78 -1.81 24.77
C LEU A 65 9.39 -1.65 26.25
N GLN A 66 10.32 -1.97 27.15
CA GLN A 66 10.16 -1.83 28.61
C GLN A 66 10.24 -0.37 29.08
N ARG A 67 11.12 0.44 28.46
CA ARG A 67 11.28 1.88 28.75
C ARG A 67 11.33 2.70 27.46
N PRO A 68 10.22 2.79 26.71
CA PRO A 68 10.20 3.55 25.47
C PRO A 68 10.32 5.06 25.74
N SER A 69 11.12 5.78 24.96
CA SER A 69 11.03 7.24 24.93
C SER A 69 9.81 7.70 24.12
N ALA A 70 9.30 8.90 24.39
CA ALA A 70 8.28 9.53 23.55
C ALA A 70 8.70 9.58 22.06
N SER A 71 10.00 9.76 21.80
CA SER A 71 10.56 9.74 20.44
C SER A 71 10.43 8.36 19.78
N ASP A 72 10.65 7.27 20.52
CA ASP A 72 10.54 5.90 20.00
C ASP A 72 9.10 5.56 19.63
N ILE A 73 8.16 5.92 20.51
CA ILE A 73 6.72 5.74 20.30
C ILE A 73 6.28 6.53 19.06
N THR A 74 6.70 7.80 18.97
CA THR A 74 6.38 8.68 17.84
C THR A 74 6.96 8.16 16.52
N LEU A 75 8.22 7.72 16.52
CA LEU A 75 8.88 7.16 15.33
C LEU A 75 8.15 5.91 14.83
N LEU A 76 7.75 5.04 15.75
CA LEU A 76 7.04 3.81 15.43
C LEU A 76 5.64 4.10 14.87
N CYS A 77 4.91 5.03 15.47
CA CYS A 77 3.62 5.45 14.96
C CYS A 77 3.73 6.15 13.61
N LYS A 78 4.72 7.02 13.40
CA LYS A 78 4.99 7.65 12.10
C LYS A 78 5.30 6.61 11.01
N ARG A 79 6.08 5.57 11.31
CA ARG A 79 6.30 4.45 10.37
C ARG A 79 5.00 3.75 9.98
N VAL A 80 4.09 3.56 10.92
CA VAL A 80 2.75 3.03 10.62
C VAL A 80 1.92 4.04 9.82
N ALA A 81 1.94 5.32 10.18
CA ALA A 81 1.22 6.38 9.48
C ALA A 81 1.61 6.48 8.00
N LEU A 82 2.91 6.39 7.68
CA LEU A 82 3.44 6.45 6.31
C LEU A 82 2.94 5.33 5.39
N VAL A 83 2.41 4.25 5.96
CA VAL A 83 1.80 3.15 5.19
C VAL A 83 0.40 3.52 4.71
N TYR A 84 -0.30 4.37 5.46
CA TYR A 84 -1.71 4.71 5.24
C TYR A 84 -1.93 6.13 4.71
N PHE A 85 -1.00 7.05 4.97
CA PHE A 85 -1.10 8.47 4.64
C PHE A 85 0.08 8.94 3.77
N PRO A 86 -0.09 10.01 2.97
CA PRO A 86 0.99 10.60 2.19
C PRO A 86 2.16 11.05 3.05
N ARG A 87 3.39 10.77 2.60
CA ARG A 87 4.62 11.17 3.31
C ARG A 87 4.70 12.67 3.57
N GLN A 88 4.23 13.49 2.63
CA GLN A 88 4.27 14.95 2.73
C GLN A 88 3.44 15.47 3.90
N THR A 89 2.29 14.84 4.18
CA THR A 89 1.44 15.20 5.32
C THR A 89 2.10 14.78 6.63
N ILE A 90 2.51 13.51 6.74
CA ILE A 90 3.05 12.96 7.99
C ILE A 90 4.40 13.58 8.38
N ALA A 91 5.27 13.89 7.41
CA ALA A 91 6.59 14.46 7.68
C ALA A 91 6.52 15.87 8.29
N LYS A 92 5.45 16.61 8.03
CA LYS A 92 5.23 17.95 8.60
C LYS A 92 4.71 17.91 10.04
N LEU A 93 4.08 16.81 10.46
CA LEU A 93 3.47 16.69 11.78
C LEU A 93 4.52 16.42 12.86
N ASN A 94 4.71 17.37 13.77
CA ASN A 94 5.66 17.28 14.88
C ASN A 94 5.03 17.78 16.18
N GLY A 95 5.52 17.30 17.33
CA GLY A 95 5.08 17.76 18.65
C GLY A 95 3.56 17.76 18.82
N LYS A 96 3.00 18.94 19.11
CA LYS A 96 1.55 19.15 19.27
C LYS A 96 0.73 18.72 18.05
N ASP A 97 1.17 19.04 16.83
CA ASP A 97 0.40 18.75 15.61
C ASP A 97 0.28 17.24 15.38
N TRP A 98 1.33 16.50 15.78
CA TRP A 98 1.32 15.05 15.78
C TRP A 98 0.32 14.49 16.80
N LEU A 99 0.30 15.03 18.02
CA LEU A 99 -0.63 14.61 19.07
C LEU A 99 -2.08 14.90 18.69
N THR A 100 -2.36 16.06 18.09
CA THR A 100 -3.68 16.38 17.55
C THR A 100 -4.07 15.45 16.40
N PHE A 101 -3.12 15.07 15.53
CA PHE A 101 -3.40 14.15 14.42
C PHE A 101 -3.81 12.75 14.87
N ILE A 102 -3.19 12.23 15.93
CA ILE A 102 -3.56 10.92 16.52
C ILE A 102 -4.79 10.99 17.43
N ASP A 103 -5.43 12.16 17.52
CA ASP A 103 -6.59 12.43 18.38
C ASP A 103 -6.27 12.19 19.86
N ALA A 104 -5.08 12.63 20.29
CA ALA A 104 -4.65 12.52 21.68
C ALA A 104 -5.47 13.45 22.59
N PRO A 105 -5.65 13.07 23.88
CA PRO A 105 -6.32 13.92 24.85
C PRO A 105 -5.67 15.31 24.95
N ALA A 106 -6.49 16.35 25.17
CA ALA A 106 -6.04 17.73 25.25
C ALA A 106 -4.96 17.95 26.34
N GLU A 107 -5.05 17.21 27.44
CA GLU A 107 -4.04 17.21 28.51
C GLU A 107 -2.66 16.80 27.99
N LEU A 108 -2.60 15.71 27.22
CA LEU A 108 -1.36 15.19 26.65
C LEU A 108 -0.78 16.12 25.57
N VAL A 109 -1.67 16.78 24.80
CA VAL A 109 -1.29 17.82 23.83
C VAL A 109 -0.68 19.03 24.55
N THR A 110 -1.26 19.43 25.68
CA THR A 110 -0.77 20.58 26.46
C THR A 110 0.59 20.26 27.08
N GLN A 111 0.77 19.04 27.59
CA GLN A 111 2.01 18.57 28.20
C GLN A 111 3.06 18.07 27.20
N HIS A 112 2.95 18.42 25.91
CA HIS A 112 3.85 17.90 24.88
C HIS A 112 5.35 18.19 25.13
N ASP A 113 5.67 19.35 25.70
CA ASP A 113 7.05 19.73 26.05
C ASP A 113 7.60 18.82 27.16
N GLN A 114 6.81 18.54 28.19
CA GLN A 114 7.20 17.61 29.26
C GLN A 114 7.40 16.19 28.69
N LEU A 115 6.52 15.76 27.78
CA LEU A 115 6.60 14.45 27.13
C LEU A 115 7.89 14.29 26.28
N LEU A 116 8.32 15.35 25.59
CA LEU A 116 9.49 15.34 24.70
C LEU A 116 10.82 15.51 25.45
N TYR A 117 10.85 16.37 26.47
CA TYR A 117 12.09 16.80 27.11
C TYR A 117 12.33 16.21 28.51
N GLN A 118 11.33 15.59 29.16
CA GLN A 118 11.47 14.98 30.48
C GLN A 118 11.31 13.45 30.44
N PRO A 119 12.40 12.70 30.19
CA PRO A 119 12.35 11.22 30.12
C PRO A 119 12.02 10.55 31.46
N ALA A 120 11.99 11.29 32.57
CA ALA A 120 11.68 10.77 33.91
C ALA A 120 10.18 10.56 34.16
N ASN A 121 9.30 11.17 33.36
CA ASN A 121 7.85 11.06 33.57
C ASN A 121 7.28 9.79 32.91
N HIS A 122 7.52 8.66 33.58
CA HIS A 122 7.10 7.33 33.11
C HIS A 122 5.58 7.22 32.99
N GLU A 123 4.82 7.96 33.80
CA GLU A 123 3.35 7.97 33.75
C GLU A 123 2.85 8.62 32.45
N LEU A 124 3.34 9.81 32.11
CA LEU A 124 3.01 10.48 30.85
C LEU A 124 3.43 9.66 29.63
N ILE A 125 4.61 9.05 29.66
CA ILE A 125 5.10 8.18 28.59
C ILE A 125 4.19 6.95 28.43
N ASN A 126 3.73 6.35 29.54
CA ASN A 126 2.81 5.21 29.49
C ASN A 126 1.41 5.62 29.00
N ALA A 127 0.91 6.79 29.40
CA ALA A 127 -0.32 7.36 28.87
C ALA A 127 -0.21 7.56 27.35
N TYR A 128 0.89 8.15 26.89
CA TYR A 128 1.16 8.32 25.46
C TYR A 128 1.27 6.98 24.72
N LYS A 129 1.95 5.99 25.31
CA LYS A 129 2.04 4.61 24.77
C LYS A 129 0.66 3.99 24.58
N ASN A 130 -0.25 4.18 25.54
CA ASN A 130 -1.61 3.66 25.46
C ASN A 130 -2.42 4.31 24.33
N VAL A 131 -2.37 5.65 24.23
CA VAL A 131 -3.01 6.40 23.14
C VAL A 131 -2.45 5.95 21.79
N ALA A 132 -1.13 5.84 21.68
CA ALA A 132 -0.46 5.35 20.49
C ALA A 132 -0.90 3.93 20.09
N MET A 133 -1.02 3.01 21.06
CA MET A 133 -1.51 1.65 20.81
C MET A 133 -2.96 1.64 20.31
N GLN A 134 -3.82 2.46 20.89
CA GLN A 134 -5.22 2.59 20.45
C GLN A 134 -5.29 3.17 19.04
N TRP A 135 -4.54 4.23 18.78
CA TRP A 135 -4.47 4.85 17.46
C TRP A 135 -3.95 3.89 16.39
N ILE A 136 -2.88 3.12 16.65
CA ILE A 136 -2.36 2.10 15.70
C ILE A 136 -3.44 1.08 15.31
N LYS A 137 -4.36 0.72 16.22
CA LYS A 137 -5.47 -0.19 15.92
C LYS A 137 -6.51 0.46 15.00
N GLN A 138 -6.72 1.77 15.13
CA GLN A 138 -7.75 2.53 14.41
C GLN A 138 -7.24 3.25 13.15
N VAL A 139 -5.93 3.35 12.95
CA VAL A 139 -5.31 4.12 11.84
C VAL A 139 -5.87 3.76 10.46
N ARG A 140 -6.27 2.50 10.24
CA ARG A 140 -6.87 2.06 8.98
C ARG A 140 -8.28 2.62 8.76
N SER A 141 -9.12 2.69 9.79
CA SER A 141 -10.46 3.27 9.66
C SER A 141 -10.35 4.78 9.43
N GLN A 142 -9.41 5.43 10.12
CA GLN A 142 -9.09 6.84 9.93
C GLN A 142 -8.59 7.14 8.51
N ALA A 143 -7.71 6.30 7.95
CA ALA A 143 -7.25 6.46 6.57
C ALA A 143 -8.39 6.34 5.56
N ARG A 144 -9.29 5.36 5.74
CA ARG A 144 -10.48 5.15 4.90
C ARG A 144 -11.45 6.35 4.96
N SER A 145 -11.65 6.93 6.14
CA SER A 145 -12.54 8.08 6.29
C SER A 145 -11.95 9.35 5.67
N GLN A 146 -10.62 9.53 5.70
CA GLN A 146 -9.96 10.63 5.01
C GLN A 146 -10.04 10.49 3.49
N THR A 147 -9.84 9.29 2.91
CA THR A 147 -10.01 9.08 1.47
C THR A 147 -11.44 9.40 1.00
N LYS A 148 -12.46 9.07 1.82
CA LYS A 148 -13.86 9.36 1.50
C LYS A 148 -14.19 10.85 1.56
N LYS A 149 -13.56 11.62 2.47
CA LYS A 149 -13.75 13.08 2.56
C LYS A 149 -13.10 13.81 1.39
N GLN A 150 -11.91 13.38 0.97
CA GLN A 150 -11.18 14.02 -0.13
C GLN A 150 -11.95 13.91 -1.46
N HIS A 151 -12.53 12.74 -1.75
CA HIS A 151 -13.35 12.53 -2.95
C HIS A 151 -14.71 13.28 -2.96
N ARG A 152 -15.20 13.72 -1.78
CA ARG A 152 -16.48 14.46 -1.65
C ARG A 152 -16.29 15.98 -1.72
N GLY A 153 -15.07 16.47 -1.52
CA GLY A 153 -14.73 17.89 -1.60
C GLY A 153 -14.42 18.41 -3.02
N GLU A 154 -14.25 17.52 -4.00
CA GLU A 154 -13.98 17.90 -5.41
C GLU A 154 -15.26 18.16 -6.24
N HIS A 155 -16.43 18.14 -5.60
CA HIS A 155 -17.74 18.38 -6.24
C HIS A 155 -18.47 19.62 -5.72
N VAL A 156 -17.75 20.59 -5.16
CA VAL A 156 -18.28 21.90 -4.76
C VAL A 156 -17.37 22.98 -5.32
#